data_AF-D2U4N4-F1
#
_entry.id   AF-D2U4N4-F1
#
_cell.length_a   1.000
_cell.length_b   1.000
_cell.length_c   1.000
_cell.angle_alpha   90.00
_cell.angle_beta   90.00
_cell.angle_gamma   90.00
#
_symmetry.space_group_name_H-M   'P 1'
#
loop_
_entity.id
_entity.type
_entity.pdbx_description
1 polymer ?
#
loop_
_entity_poly.entity_id
_entity_poly.type
_entity_poly.pdbx_seq_one_letter_code
_entity_poly.pdbx_strand_id
1 'polypeptide(L)'
;MLKNINIMWHALSKSRLFDDNQELKEFVMTLTGSLVFKANGEIQPLTPRTTDQDMIKAMMEGGTAKVYHCNDSDKCLNVVSDANVTIS
;
A
#
# COMPACT_ATOMS: atom_id res chain seq x y z
N MET A 1 -12.57 -16.41 -11.51
CA MET A 1 -11.57 -15.33 -11.70
C MET A 1 -11.55 -14.47 -10.46
N LEU A 2 -10.37 -14.05 -9.99
CA LEU A 2 -10.24 -13.09 -8.89
C LEU A 2 -10.74 -11.72 -9.37
N LYS A 3 -11.63 -11.10 -8.59
CA LYS A 3 -12.18 -9.76 -8.82
C LYS A 3 -12.40 -9.09 -7.46
N ASN A 4 -12.41 -7.77 -7.44
CA ASN A 4 -12.64 -6.96 -6.25
C ASN A 4 -11.68 -7.30 -5.10
N ILE A 5 -10.40 -7.46 -5.42
CA ILE A 5 -9.38 -7.80 -4.43
C ILE A 5 -8.07 -7.08 -4.73
N ASN A 6 -7.50 -6.46 -3.71
CA ASN A 6 -6.11 -6.04 -3.66
C ASN A 6 -5.34 -7.12 -2.90
N ILE A 7 -4.42 -7.84 -3.57
CA ILE A 7 -3.78 -9.04 -3.00
C ILE A 7 -3.04 -8.71 -1.70
N MET A 8 -2.22 -7.67 -1.72
CA MET A 8 -1.42 -7.31 -0.55
C MET A 8 -2.29 -6.78 0.58
N TRP A 9 -3.27 -5.92 0.27
CA TRP A 9 -4.21 -5.42 1.28
C TRP A 9 -4.97 -6.56 1.99
N HIS A 10 -5.45 -7.53 1.21
CA HIS A 10 -6.14 -8.71 1.73
C HIS A 10 -5.24 -9.57 2.63
N ALA A 11 -3.98 -9.76 2.24
CA ALA A 11 -3.02 -10.51 3.05
C ALA A 11 -2.66 -9.77 4.35
N LEU A 12 -2.42 -8.46 4.30
CA LEU A 12 -2.12 -7.64 5.48
C LEU A 12 -3.31 -7.61 6.44
N SER A 13 -4.54 -7.54 5.91
CA SER A 13 -5.77 -7.53 6.71
C SER A 13 -6.08 -8.85 7.44
N LYS A 14 -5.30 -9.91 7.20
CA LYS A 14 -5.38 -11.17 7.97
C LYS A 14 -4.43 -11.23 9.16
N SER A 15 -3.52 -10.26 9.29
CA SER A 15 -2.52 -10.23 10.35
C SER A 15 -2.88 -9.19 11.39
N ARG A 16 -2.94 -9.62 12.66
CA ARG A 16 -3.27 -8.77 13.82
C ARG A 16 -2.29 -7.61 14.02
N LEU A 17 -1.07 -7.71 13.47
CA LEU A 17 -0.08 -6.64 13.50
C LEU A 17 -0.57 -5.37 12.80
N PHE A 18 -1.45 -5.52 11.81
CA PHE A 18 -1.96 -4.43 11.00
C PHE A 18 -3.42 -4.10 11.30
N ASP A 19 -4.01 -4.66 12.37
CA ASP A 19 -5.38 -4.33 12.76
C ASP A 19 -5.49 -2.82 13.02
N ASP A 20 -6.52 -2.20 12.45
CA ASP A 20 -6.86 -0.77 12.57
C ASP A 20 -5.73 0.23 12.21
N ASN A 21 -4.65 -0.22 11.56
CA ASN A 21 -3.56 0.65 11.13
C ASN A 21 -3.44 0.70 9.60
N GLN A 22 -4.27 1.55 8.99
CA GLN A 22 -4.28 1.78 7.55
C GLN A 22 -2.94 2.31 7.04
N GLU A 23 -2.33 3.27 7.73
CA GLU A 23 -1.05 3.88 7.33
C GLU A 23 0.08 2.84 7.26
N LEU A 24 0.16 1.94 8.24
CA LEU A 24 1.14 0.86 8.23
C LEU A 24 0.87 -0.15 7.09
N LYS A 25 -0.39 -0.47 6.79
CA LYS A 25 -0.73 -1.32 5.64
C LYS A 25 -0.32 -0.67 4.31
N GLU A 26 -0.62 0.62 4.15
CA GLU A 26 -0.26 1.44 3.01
C GLU A 26 1.26 1.49 2.82
N PHE A 27 1.99 1.69 3.91
CA PHE A 27 3.44 1.68 3.93
C PHE A 27 4.02 0.33 3.48
N VAL A 28 3.59 -0.78 4.10
CA VAL A 28 4.06 -2.12 3.72
C VAL A 28 3.69 -2.45 2.28
N MET A 29 2.47 -2.15 1.85
CA MET A 29 2.03 -2.32 0.46
C MET A 29 2.88 -1.50 -0.52
N THR A 30 3.34 -0.31 -0.12
CA THR A 30 4.24 0.51 -0.92
C THR A 30 5.61 -0.13 -1.09
N LEU A 31 6.15 -0.73 -0.02
CA LEU A 31 7.41 -1.45 -0.09
C LEU A 31 7.29 -2.69 -0.96
N THR A 32 6.24 -3.49 -0.80
CA THR A 32 6.12 -4.79 -1.48
C THR A 32 5.47 -4.71 -2.87
N GLY A 33 4.78 -3.63 -3.19
CA GLY A 33 3.84 -3.58 -4.30
C GLY A 33 2.59 -4.46 -4.06
N SER A 34 1.72 -4.52 -5.07
CA SER A 34 0.51 -5.35 -5.07
C SER A 34 -0.07 -5.53 -6.48
N LEU A 35 -1.09 -6.39 -6.58
CA LEU A 35 -1.98 -6.49 -7.73
C LEU A 35 -3.41 -6.20 -7.27
N VAL A 36 -4.06 -5.23 -7.92
CA VAL A 36 -5.46 -4.85 -7.67
C VAL A 36 -6.33 -5.35 -8.81
N PHE A 37 -7.25 -6.27 -8.49
CA PHE A 37 -8.25 -6.80 -9.42
C PHE A 37 -9.55 -6.03 -9.24
N LYS A 38 -9.92 -5.23 -10.24
CA LYS A 38 -11.15 -4.41 -10.21
C LYS A 38 -12.38 -5.22 -10.62
N ALA A 39 -13.57 -4.66 -10.37
CA ALA A 39 -14.86 -5.30 -10.70
C ALA A 39 -15.02 -5.59 -12.20
N ASN A 40 -14.53 -4.67 -13.04
CA ASN A 40 -14.56 -4.73 -14.49
C ASN A 40 -13.57 -5.76 -15.08
N GLY A 41 -12.73 -6.41 -14.25
CA GLY A 41 -11.70 -7.35 -14.69
C GLY A 41 -10.36 -6.69 -15.06
N GLU A 42 -10.24 -5.38 -14.94
CA GLU A 42 -8.96 -4.68 -15.05
C GLU A 42 -8.04 -5.08 -13.90
N ILE A 43 -6.76 -5.26 -14.23
CA ILE A 43 -5.70 -5.53 -13.26
C ILE A 43 -4.81 -4.30 -13.22
N GLN A 44 -4.73 -3.67 -12.06
CA GLN A 44 -3.84 -2.55 -11.79
C GLN A 44 -2.64 -3.05 -10.96
N PRO A 45 -1.43 -3.13 -11.54
CA PRO A 45 -0.23 -3.41 -10.78
C PRO A 45 0.22 -2.18 -9.99
N LEU A 46 0.66 -2.39 -8.74
CA LEU A 46 1.36 -1.40 -7.93
C LEU A 46 2.83 -1.82 -7.82
N THR A 47 3.72 -0.99 -8.33
CA THR A 47 5.15 -1.28 -8.37
C THR A 47 5.75 -1.14 -6.97
N PRO A 48 6.58 -2.10 -6.51
CA PRO A 48 7.34 -1.96 -5.26
C PRO A 48 8.21 -0.69 -5.29
N ARG A 49 8.24 0.06 -4.18
CA ARG A 49 9.09 1.26 -4.03
C ARG A 49 10.33 1.03 -3.15
N THR A 50 10.77 -0.22 -3.00
CA THR A 50 11.98 -0.56 -2.21
C THR A 50 13.28 0.02 -2.76
N THR A 51 13.29 0.52 -3.99
CA THR A 51 14.45 1.19 -4.63
C THR A 51 14.34 2.71 -4.63
N ASP A 52 13.26 3.27 -4.08
CA ASP A 52 13.05 4.71 -3.97
C ASP A 52 13.95 5.27 -2.86
N GLN A 53 14.84 6.20 -3.20
CA GLN A 53 15.81 6.76 -2.27
C GLN A 53 15.15 7.55 -1.14
N ASP A 54 14.05 8.24 -1.42
CA ASP A 54 13.32 9.02 -0.40
C ASP A 54 12.64 8.08 0.59
N MET A 55 12.11 6.95 0.10
CA MET A 55 11.56 5.89 0.94
C MET A 55 12.64 5.28 1.84
N ILE A 56 13.78 4.87 1.27
CA ILE A 56 14.89 4.26 2.02
C ILE A 56 15.42 5.25 3.07
N LYS A 57 15.59 6.52 2.69
CA LYS A 57 16.05 7.57 3.60
C LYS A 57 15.07 7.79 4.75
N ALA A 58 13.78 7.95 4.45
CA ALA A 58 12.75 8.13 5.48
C ALA A 58 12.70 6.94 6.46
N MET A 59 12.98 5.72 6.00
CA MET A 59 13.09 4.54 6.86
C MET A 59 14.33 4.54 7.77
N MET A 60 15.47 5.02 7.28
CA MET A 60 16.73 4.99 8.01
C MET A 60 16.90 6.17 8.96
N GLU A 61 16.47 7.36 8.53
CA GLU A 61 16.77 8.64 9.18
C GLU A 61 15.50 9.32 9.72
N GLY A 62 14.31 8.78 9.45
CA GLY A 62 13.06 9.51 9.59
C GLY A 62 12.87 10.53 8.46
N GLY A 63 11.69 11.16 8.41
CA GLY A 63 11.33 12.13 7.39
C GLY A 63 10.05 11.75 6.63
N THR A 64 9.84 12.36 5.46
CA THR A 64 8.61 12.16 4.68
C THR A 64 8.89 11.27 3.47
N ALA A 65 8.03 10.29 3.24
CA ALA A 65 8.04 9.45 2.05
C ALA A 65 6.68 9.44 1.37
N LYS A 66 6.68 9.15 0.07
CA LYS A 66 5.45 8.99 -0.72
C LYS A 66 4.99 7.53 -0.71
N VAL A 67 3.80 7.30 -0.17
CA VAL A 67 3.16 5.99 -0.11
C VAL A 67 1.97 5.89 -1.06
N TYR A 68 1.60 4.66 -1.38
CA TYR A 68 0.29 4.35 -1.91
C TYR A 68 -0.77 4.55 -0.84
N HIS A 69 -1.78 5.34 -1.14
CA HIS A 69 -2.90 5.61 -0.26
C HIS A 69 -4.20 5.01 -0.80
N CYS A 70 -4.98 4.43 0.12
CA CYS A 70 -6.25 3.82 -0.17
C CYS A 70 -7.38 4.78 0.20
N ASN A 71 -8.26 5.07 -0.76
CA ASN A 71 -9.44 5.89 -0.47
C ASN A 71 -10.46 5.16 0.43
N ASP A 72 -10.37 3.84 0.52
CA ASP A 72 -11.19 2.97 1.36
C ASP A 72 -10.32 2.02 2.18
N SER A 73 -10.71 1.77 3.44
CA SER A 73 -9.97 0.92 4.37
C SER A 73 -10.40 -0.55 4.35
N ASP A 74 -11.48 -0.91 3.64
CA ASP A 74 -11.98 -2.29 3.56
C ASP A 74 -11.13 -3.13 2.60
N LYS A 75 -11.11 -2.73 1.31
CA LYS A 75 -10.49 -3.54 0.25
C LYS A 75 -9.37 -2.82 -0.49
N CYS A 76 -9.27 -1.51 -0.35
CA CYS A 76 -8.28 -0.68 -1.03
C CYS A 76 -8.24 -0.97 -2.54
N LEU A 77 -9.40 -0.83 -3.19
CA LEU A 77 -9.51 -1.09 -4.64
C LEU A 77 -9.15 0.13 -5.49
N ASN A 78 -9.17 1.32 -4.88
CA ASN A 78 -8.80 2.59 -5.50
C ASN A 78 -7.59 3.17 -4.79
N VAL A 79 -6.43 3.11 -5.46
CA VAL A 79 -5.13 3.49 -4.89
C VAL A 79 -4.61 4.76 -5.54
N VAL A 80 -4.22 5.73 -4.71
CA VAL A 80 -3.56 6.98 -5.09
C VAL A 80 -2.06 6.85 -4.82
N SER A 81 -1.21 7.32 -5.72
CA SER A 81 0.24 7.05 -5.72
C SER A 81 1.12 8.01 -4.92
N ASP A 82 0.56 9.08 -4.34
CA ASP A 82 1.35 10.24 -3.90
C ASP A 82 0.89 10.83 -2.56
N ALA A 83 0.46 10.00 -1.62
CA ALA A 83 0.22 10.48 -0.25
C ALA A 83 1.54 10.59 0.52
N ASN A 84 1.72 11.69 1.24
CA ASN A 84 2.88 11.90 2.10
C ASN A 84 2.64 11.25 3.46
N VAL A 85 3.58 10.44 3.92
CA VAL A 85 3.63 9.87 5.27
C VAL A 85 4.92 10.32 5.94
N THR A 86 4.83 10.68 7.21
CA THR A 86 5.99 11.07 8.03
C THR A 86 6.39 9.91 8.94
N ILE A 87 7.62 9.46 8.78
CA ILE A 87 8.26 8.45 9.62
C ILE A 87 9.09 9.21 10.67
N SER A 88 8.78 9.00 11.94
CA SER A 88 9.38 9.72 13.08
C SER A 88 9.97 8.79 14.12
#